data_AF-A0A9D2NUK3-F1
#
_entry.id   AF-A0A9D2NUK3-F1
#
_cell.length_a   1.000
_cell.length_b   1.000
_cell.length_c   1.000
_cell.angle_alpha   90.00
_cell.angle_beta   90.00
_cell.angle_gamma   90.00
#
_symmetry.space_group_name_H-M   'P 1'
#
loop_
_entity.id
_entity.type
_entity.pdbx_description
1 polymer ?
#
loop_
_entity_poly.entity_id
_entity_poly.type
_entity_poly.pdbx_seq_one_letter_code
_entity_poly.pdbx_strand_id
1 'polypeptide(L)'
;MCSLRHYETIGLLTPEYIGQSTGCRYYSVRQFEVLNTIRYLRALDMPLSEIADFLQNKDVELIEEKLRQQKETVVAKQQELKRIERKIDNRLKQLWDAQNSVFDTVRLISVPSCRIVWVQTSLTIRGFLDMETSIRELEQSQAEAVAFLGKVGVGISEDNQLKMVYPKTDG
;
A
#
# COMPACT_ATOMS: atom_id res chain seq x y z
N MET A 1 -31.54 5.44 4.48
CA MET A 1 -32.27 5.72 5.75
C MET A 1 -31.65 6.94 6.41
N CYS A 2 -32.45 7.85 6.97
CA CYS A 2 -31.95 9.06 7.62
C CYS A 2 -31.12 8.69 8.87
N SER A 3 -29.90 9.22 9.00
CA SER A 3 -28.95 8.88 10.08
C SER A 3 -29.55 9.01 11.49
N LEU A 4 -30.40 10.01 11.72
CA LEU A 4 -31.11 10.20 12.99
C LEU A 4 -32.08 9.07 13.35
N ARG A 5 -32.84 8.54 12.38
CA ARG A 5 -33.75 7.41 12.62
C ARG A 5 -32.98 6.13 12.91
N HIS A 6 -31.83 5.95 12.26
CA HIS A 6 -30.97 4.82 12.54
C HIS A 6 -30.44 4.89 13.98
N TYR A 7 -29.94 6.05 14.42
CA TYR A 7 -29.49 6.27 15.80
C TYR A 7 -30.59 6.09 16.84
N GLU A 8 -31.81 6.53 16.53
CA GLU A 8 -32.99 6.28 17.38
C GLU A 8 -33.29 4.78 17.49
N THR A 9 -33.20 4.03 16.39
CA THR A 9 -33.48 2.58 16.36
C THR A 9 -32.50 1.77 17.19
N ILE A 10 -31.23 2.18 17.23
CA ILE A 10 -30.17 1.54 18.03
C ILE A 10 -30.05 2.13 19.44
N GLY A 11 -30.95 3.04 19.83
CA GLY A 11 -30.96 3.65 21.17
C GLY A 11 -29.82 4.65 21.43
N LEU A 12 -29.09 5.06 20.40
CA LEU A 12 -27.94 5.96 20.50
C LEU A 12 -28.36 7.43 20.68
N LEU A 13 -29.51 7.81 20.09
CA LEU A 13 -30.06 9.16 20.23
C LEU A 13 -31.58 9.15 20.05
N THR A 14 -32.31 9.43 21.13
CA THR A 14 -33.77 9.55 21.09
C THR A 14 -34.20 11.01 21.06
N PRO A 15 -35.28 11.38 20.36
CA PRO A 15 -35.81 12.74 20.40
C PRO A 15 -36.27 13.08 21.82
N GLU A 16 -36.04 14.31 22.26
CA GLU A 16 -36.47 14.78 23.58
C GLU A 16 -37.99 15.00 23.63
N TYR A 17 -38.59 15.35 22.49
CA TYR A 17 -40.02 15.50 22.36
C TYR A 17 -40.50 15.01 20.99
N ILE A 18 -41.64 14.33 20.96
CA ILE A 18 -42.36 13.97 19.74
C ILE A 18 -43.69 14.70 19.76
N GLY A 19 -43.91 15.55 18.75
CA GLY A 19 -45.14 16.32 18.59
C GLY A 19 -46.34 15.40 18.50
N GLN A 20 -47.26 15.50 19.46
CA GLN A 20 -48.42 14.58 19.57
C GLN A 20 -49.35 14.66 18.36
N SER A 21 -49.46 15.83 17.72
CA SER A 21 -50.34 16.07 16.56
C SER A 21 -49.63 15.90 15.21
N THR A 22 -48.32 16.08 15.15
CA THR A 22 -47.55 16.13 13.89
C THR A 22 -46.60 14.94 13.70
N GLY A 23 -46.29 14.19 14.77
CA GLY A 23 -45.25 13.16 14.76
C GLY A 23 -43.84 13.71 14.54
N CYS A 24 -43.65 15.03 14.61
CA CYS A 24 -42.36 15.68 14.43
C CYS A 24 -41.44 15.39 15.63
N ARG A 25 -40.18 15.07 15.34
CA ARG A 25 -39.14 14.78 16.34
C ARG A 25 -38.35 16.04 16.64
N TYR A 26 -38.29 16.41 17.91
CA TYR A 26 -37.57 17.60 18.38
C TYR A 26 -36.37 17.15 19.22
N TYR A 27 -35.20 17.67 18.86
CA TYR A 27 -33.94 17.43 19.55
C TYR A 27 -33.44 18.73 20.17
N SER A 28 -32.86 18.67 21.37
CA SER A 28 -32.30 19.84 22.03
C SER A 28 -30.87 20.15 21.62
N VAL A 29 -30.39 21.32 22.02
CA VAL A 29 -28.99 21.75 21.85
C VAL A 29 -28.02 20.76 22.51
N ARG A 30 -28.38 20.17 23.66
CA ARG A 30 -27.53 19.16 24.32
C ARG A 30 -27.38 17.89 23.49
N GLN A 31 -28.43 17.49 22.79
CA GLN A 31 -28.43 16.33 21.88
C GLN A 31 -27.65 16.60 20.60
N PHE A 32 -27.48 17.87 20.22
CA PHE A 32 -26.63 18.26 19.11
C PHE A 32 -25.14 18.01 19.39
N GLU A 33 -24.67 18.27 20.62
CA GLU A 33 -23.29 17.98 21.03
C GLU A 33 -22.96 16.47 20.97
N VAL A 34 -23.92 15.64 21.39
CA VAL A 34 -23.82 14.17 21.27
C VAL A 34 -23.71 13.77 19.80
N LEU A 35 -24.52 14.38 18.93
CA LEU A 35 -24.49 14.10 17.50
C LEU A 35 -23.18 14.52 16.83
N ASN A 36 -22.58 15.63 17.26
CA ASN A 36 -21.25 16.05 16.78
C ASN A 36 -20.18 15.02 17.17
N THR A 37 -20.22 14.53 18.40
CA THR A 37 -19.32 13.47 18.88
C THR A 37 -19.48 12.19 18.05
N ILE A 38 -20.72 11.74 17.81
CA ILE A 38 -21.00 10.56 16.97
C ILE A 38 -20.43 10.76 15.57
N ARG A 39 -20.66 11.93 14.95
CA ARG A 39 -20.15 12.22 13.60
C ARG A 39 -18.63 12.21 13.55
N TYR A 40 -17.97 12.80 14.55
CA TYR A 40 -16.51 12.81 14.64
C TYR A 40 -15.94 11.39 14.75
N LEU A 41 -16.45 10.58 15.68
CA LEU A 41 -15.96 9.20 15.87
C LEU A 41 -16.26 8.30 14.67
N ARG A 42 -17.40 8.51 14.00
CA ARG A 42 -17.71 7.82 12.73
C ARG A 42 -16.76 8.20 11.60
N ALA A 43 -16.32 9.45 11.54
CA ALA A 43 -15.33 9.89 10.56
C ALA A 43 -13.94 9.26 10.80
N LEU A 44 -13.69 8.73 12.00
CA LEU A 44 -12.50 7.96 12.36
C LEU A 44 -12.70 6.44 12.18
N ASP A 45 -13.74 6.03 11.45
CA ASP A 45 -14.13 4.63 11.21
C ASP A 45 -14.50 3.83 12.47
N MET A 46 -14.83 4.50 13.58
CA MET A 46 -15.27 3.80 14.80
C MET A 46 -16.66 3.15 14.60
N PRO A 47 -16.87 1.89 15.02
CA PRO A 47 -18.17 1.23 14.97
C PRO A 47 -19.22 1.92 15.85
N LEU A 48 -20.49 1.91 15.44
CA LEU A 48 -21.58 2.52 16.21
C LEU A 48 -21.80 1.89 17.60
N SER A 49 -21.47 0.59 17.75
CA SER A 49 -21.52 -0.09 19.04
C SER A 49 -20.52 0.49 20.04
N GLU A 50 -19.28 0.72 19.62
CA GLU A 50 -18.24 1.31 20.49
C GLU A 50 -18.56 2.77 20.84
N ILE A 51 -19.15 3.51 19.89
CA ILE A 51 -19.65 4.88 20.14
C ILE A 51 -20.78 4.86 21.17
N ALA A 52 -21.68 3.87 21.13
CA ALA A 52 -22.75 3.73 22.10
C ALA A 52 -22.20 3.48 23.52
N ASP A 53 -21.24 2.56 23.63
CA ASP A 53 -20.61 2.22 24.91
C ASP A 53 -19.90 3.43 25.52
N PHE A 54 -19.22 4.23 24.70
CA PHE A 54 -18.61 5.48 25.16
C PHE A 54 -19.64 6.51 25.64
N LEU A 55 -20.71 6.73 24.88
CA LEU A 55 -21.71 7.74 25.26
C LEU A 55 -22.44 7.38 26.55
N GLN A 56 -22.62 6.08 26.84
CA GLN A 56 -23.24 5.61 28.07
C GLN A 56 -22.28 5.64 29.27
N ASN A 57 -21.07 5.12 29.11
CA ASN A 57 -20.15 4.93 30.24
C ASN A 57 -19.20 6.13 30.45
N LYS A 58 -19.11 7.04 29.47
CA LYS A 58 -18.17 8.16 29.43
C LYS A 58 -16.73 7.76 29.76
N ASP A 59 -16.36 6.55 29.35
CA ASP A 59 -15.05 6.00 29.60
C ASP A 59 -14.03 6.64 28.66
N VAL A 60 -13.35 7.66 29.18
CA VAL A 60 -12.33 8.43 28.44
C VAL A 60 -11.13 7.55 28.12
N GLU A 61 -10.76 6.64 29.02
CA GLU A 61 -9.59 5.76 28.84
C GLU A 61 -9.85 4.77 27.70
N LEU A 62 -11.04 4.17 27.65
CA LEU A 62 -11.44 3.28 26.56
C LEU A 62 -11.39 3.97 25.20
N ILE A 63 -11.90 5.20 25.10
CA ILE A 63 -11.85 5.94 23.83
C ILE A 63 -10.44 6.34 23.45
N GLU A 64 -9.63 6.79 24.41
CA GLU A 64 -8.25 7.15 24.13
C GLU A 64 -7.49 5.95 23.55
N GLU A 65 -7.64 4.78 24.15
CA GLU A 65 -7.05 3.54 23.67
C GLU A 65 -7.52 3.17 22.25
N LYS A 66 -8.83 3.25 21.98
CA LYS A 66 -9.37 2.99 20.64
C LYS A 66 -8.84 3.95 19.59
N LEU A 67 -8.73 5.24 19.93
CA LEU A 67 -8.16 6.25 19.04
C LEU A 67 -6.68 6.01 18.75
N ARG A 68 -5.92 5.54 19.74
CA ARG A 68 -4.51 5.14 19.57
C ARG A 68 -4.39 3.95 18.62
N GLN A 69 -5.17 2.89 18.81
CA GLN A 69 -5.21 1.72 17.91
C GLN A 69 -5.58 2.10 16.48
N GLN A 70 -6.58 2.98 16.31
CA GLN A 70 -6.97 3.47 14.99
C GLN A 70 -5.86 4.27 14.32
N LYS A 71 -5.16 5.13 15.08
CA LYS A 71 -4.01 5.88 14.59
C LYS A 71 -2.88 4.95 14.14
N GLU A 72 -2.58 3.90 14.89
CA GLU A 72 -1.58 2.90 14.51
C GLU A 72 -1.95 2.18 13.21
N THR A 73 -3.22 1.82 13.07
CA THR A 73 -3.76 1.21 11.84
C THR A 73 -3.59 2.14 10.63
N VAL A 74 -3.88 3.44 10.80
CA VAL A 74 -3.66 4.45 9.74
C VAL A 74 -2.19 4.55 9.37
N VAL A 75 -1.28 4.58 10.36
CA VAL A 75 0.17 4.64 10.12
C VAL A 75 0.64 3.40 9.36
N ALA A 76 0.17 2.20 9.73
CA ALA A 76 0.51 0.97 9.02
C ALA A 76 0.04 1.01 7.55
N LYS A 77 -1.20 1.46 7.29
CA LYS A 77 -1.73 1.64 5.93
C LYS A 77 -0.91 2.66 5.13
N GLN A 78 -0.52 3.78 5.73
CA GLN A 78 0.36 4.77 5.07
C GLN A 78 1.70 4.17 4.67
N GLN A 79 2.31 3.37 5.55
CA GLN A 79 3.58 2.69 5.25
C GLN A 79 3.42 1.71 4.07
N GLU A 80 2.32 0.95 4.04
CA GLU A 80 2.04 0.02 2.96
C GLU A 80 1.79 0.74 1.63
N LEU A 81 0.96 1.78 1.63
CA LEU A 81 0.73 2.61 0.45
C LEU A 81 2.04 3.22 -0.08
N LYS A 82 2.92 3.68 0.82
CA LYS A 82 4.25 4.20 0.45
C LYS A 82 5.16 3.13 -0.16
N ARG A 83 5.05 1.87 0.26
CA ARG A 83 5.78 0.75 -0.38
C ARG A 83 5.24 0.49 -1.78
N ILE A 84 3.92 0.53 -1.97
CA ILE A 84 3.28 0.36 -3.27
C ILE A 84 3.68 1.49 -4.21
N GLU A 85 3.62 2.74 -3.76
CA GLU A 85 4.07 3.92 -4.51
C GLU A 85 5.51 3.75 -5.03
N ARG A 86 6.46 3.38 -4.15
CA ARG A 86 7.84 3.11 -4.57
C ARG A 86 7.96 1.99 -5.60
N LYS A 87 7.14 0.94 -5.52
CA LYS A 87 7.13 -0.14 -6.51
C LYS A 87 6.67 0.38 -7.88
N ILE A 88 5.68 1.27 -7.90
CA ILE A 88 5.17 1.92 -9.12
C ILE A 88 6.24 2.84 -9.71
N ASP A 89 6.85 3.71 -8.91
CA ASP A 89 7.90 4.64 -9.36
C ASP A 89 9.08 3.90 -10.00
N ASN A 90 9.54 2.83 -9.35
CA ASN A 90 10.61 1.98 -9.90
C ASN A 90 10.20 1.36 -11.24
N ARG A 91 8.95 0.93 -11.39
CA ARG A 91 8.45 0.35 -12.64
C ARG A 91 8.35 1.40 -13.75
N LEU A 92 7.89 2.60 -13.43
CA LEU A 92 7.84 3.71 -14.39
C LEU A 92 9.24 4.08 -14.87
N LYS A 93 10.21 4.15 -13.95
CA LYS A 93 11.62 4.39 -14.29
C LYS A 93 12.16 3.33 -15.24
N GLN A 94 11.93 2.04 -14.96
CA GLN A 94 12.34 0.94 -15.84
C GLN A 94 11.74 1.03 -17.24
N LEU A 95 10.46 1.40 -17.35
CA LEU A 95 9.79 1.56 -18.63
C LEU A 95 10.37 2.76 -19.41
N TRP A 96 10.63 3.86 -18.73
CA TRP A 96 11.27 5.02 -19.32
C TRP A 96 12.69 4.70 -19.81
N ASP A 97 13.49 4.02 -18.98
CA ASP A 97 14.83 3.58 -19.34
C ASP A 97 14.79 2.65 -20.57
N ALA A 98 13.87 1.69 -20.62
CA ALA A 98 13.74 0.76 -21.75
C ALA A 98 13.35 1.46 -23.07
N GLN A 99 12.50 2.50 -23.02
CA GLN A 99 12.09 3.25 -24.21
C GLN A 99 13.15 4.22 -24.72
N ASN A 100 13.93 4.82 -23.82
CA ASN A 100 14.85 5.90 -24.16
C ASN A 100 16.33 5.46 -24.19
N SER A 101 16.59 4.16 -23.99
CA SER A 101 17.94 3.63 -24.01
C SER A 101 18.48 3.54 -25.44
N VAL A 102 19.70 4.05 -25.61
CA VAL A 102 20.53 3.77 -26.78
C VAL A 102 21.16 2.39 -26.57
N PHE A 103 20.83 1.47 -27.47
CA PHE A 103 21.42 0.12 -27.51
C PHE A 103 22.82 0.13 -28.14
N ASP A 104 23.56 -0.97 -27.99
CA ASP A 104 24.88 -1.20 -28.60
C ASP A 104 25.99 -0.21 -28.22
N THR A 105 25.78 0.57 -27.16
CA THR A 105 26.77 1.52 -26.63
C THR A 105 27.06 1.23 -25.17
N VAL A 106 28.33 0.94 -24.86
CA VAL A 106 28.80 0.80 -23.48
C VAL A 106 28.85 2.17 -22.82
N ARG A 107 28.22 2.32 -21.65
CA ARG A 107 28.19 3.57 -20.88
C ARG A 107 28.49 3.31 -19.42
N LEU A 108 29.27 4.20 -18.82
CA LEU A 108 29.44 4.24 -17.38
C LEU A 108 28.34 5.11 -16.77
N ILE A 109 27.54 4.55 -15.87
CA ILE A 109 26.46 5.27 -15.18
C ILE A 109 26.66 5.20 -13.66
N SER A 110 26.24 6.27 -12.98
CA SER A 110 26.15 6.29 -11.52
C SER A 110 24.72 5.97 -11.11
N VAL A 111 24.55 4.98 -10.24
CA VAL A 111 23.26 4.59 -9.67
C VAL A 111 23.31 4.74 -8.16
N PRO A 112 22.19 5.14 -7.50
CA PRO A 112 22.14 5.20 -6.05
C PRO A 112 22.32 3.82 -5.44
N SER A 113 22.85 3.78 -4.21
CA SER A 113 23.01 2.53 -3.46
C SER A 113 21.70 1.76 -3.38
N CYS A 114 21.72 0.50 -3.82
CA CYS A 114 20.56 -0.38 -3.79
C CYS A 114 20.95 -1.75 -3.25
N ARG A 115 19.99 -2.47 -2.68
CA ARG A 115 20.17 -3.86 -2.28
C ARG A 115 20.02 -4.73 -3.52
N ILE A 116 21.10 -5.42 -3.86
CA ILE A 116 21.11 -6.41 -4.93
C ILE A 116 21.17 -7.80 -4.32
N VAL A 117 20.48 -8.74 -4.96
CA VAL A 117 20.69 -10.17 -4.77
C VAL A 117 21.33 -10.67 -6.05
N TRP A 118 22.44 -11.38 -5.92
CA TRP A 118 23.14 -11.96 -7.06
C TRP A 118 23.27 -13.46 -6.85
N VAL A 119 23.27 -14.18 -7.96
CA VAL A 119 23.59 -15.60 -8.05
C VAL A 119 24.78 -15.71 -8.99
N GLN A 120 25.80 -16.46 -8.58
CA GLN A 120 27.01 -16.64 -9.37
C GLN A 120 26.90 -17.94 -10.18
N THR A 121 26.38 -17.83 -11.41
CA THR A 121 26.26 -18.94 -12.34
C THR A 121 26.83 -18.54 -13.69
N SER A 122 27.51 -19.48 -14.36
CA SER A 122 27.93 -19.27 -15.75
C SER A 122 26.71 -19.37 -16.66
N LEU A 123 26.36 -18.26 -17.33
CA LEU A 123 25.26 -18.21 -18.29
C LEU A 123 25.81 -18.16 -19.71
N THR A 124 25.38 -19.09 -20.56
CA THR A 124 25.56 -19.00 -22.01
C THR A 124 24.23 -18.57 -22.62
N ILE A 125 24.09 -17.30 -22.94
CA ILE A 125 22.83 -16.73 -23.42
C ILE A 125 22.73 -16.95 -24.93
N ARG A 126 21.93 -17.92 -25.34
CA ARG A 126 21.58 -18.21 -26.74
C ARG A 126 20.11 -17.93 -27.04
N GLY A 127 19.27 -17.89 -26.00
CA GLY A 127 17.85 -17.56 -26.08
C GLY A 127 17.28 -17.17 -24.72
N PHE A 128 16.00 -16.79 -24.72
CA PHE A 128 15.28 -16.29 -23.54
C PHE A 128 15.19 -17.32 -22.38
N LEU A 129 15.07 -18.61 -22.71
CA LEU A 129 14.94 -19.70 -21.75
C LEU A 129 16.21 -19.94 -20.93
N ASP A 130 17.37 -19.53 -21.43
CA ASP A 130 18.66 -19.80 -20.77
C ASP A 130 18.81 -19.06 -19.42
N MET A 131 17.96 -18.06 -19.17
CA MET A 131 17.93 -17.31 -17.91
C MET A 131 16.87 -17.81 -16.93
N GLU A 132 15.92 -18.66 -17.36
CA GLU A 132 14.75 -19.01 -16.56
C GLU A 132 15.12 -19.72 -15.25
N THR A 133 16.07 -20.67 -15.32
CA THR A 133 16.52 -21.43 -14.15
C THR A 133 17.14 -20.52 -13.09
N SER A 134 18.01 -19.60 -13.48
CA SER A 134 18.65 -18.65 -12.55
C SER A 134 17.67 -17.61 -12.01
N ILE A 135 16.67 -17.20 -12.80
CA ILE A 135 15.58 -16.34 -12.32
C ILE A 135 14.77 -17.04 -11.24
N ARG A 136 14.40 -18.32 -11.45
CA ARG A 136 13.67 -19.10 -10.44
C ARG A 136 14.47 -19.31 -9.16
N GLU A 137 15.79 -19.50 -9.26
CA GLU A 137 16.67 -19.59 -8.09
C GLU A 137 16.67 -18.28 -7.28
N LEU A 138 16.69 -17.14 -7.96
CA LEU A 138 16.55 -15.83 -7.32
C LEU A 138 15.19 -15.68 -6.63
N GLU A 139 14.10 -16.16 -7.24
CA GLU A 139 12.75 -16.12 -6.65
C GLU A 139 12.61 -16.99 -5.41
N GLN A 140 13.19 -18.19 -5.40
CA GLN A 140 13.13 -19.09 -4.24
C GLN A 140 13.76 -18.47 -2.99
N SER A 141 14.74 -17.59 -3.17
CA SER A 141 15.37 -16.86 -2.06
C SER A 141 14.52 -15.71 -1.49
N GLN A 142 13.39 -15.36 -2.12
CA GLN A 142 12.53 -14.25 -1.70
C GLN A 142 11.03 -14.59 -1.69
N ALA A 143 10.41 -14.57 -0.50
CA ALA A 143 8.98 -14.83 -0.34
C ALA A 143 8.04 -13.75 -0.93
N GLU A 144 8.53 -12.53 -1.19
CA GLU A 144 7.69 -11.39 -1.60
C GLU A 144 8.04 -10.77 -2.98
N ALA A 145 9.13 -11.20 -3.62
CA ALA A 145 9.58 -10.60 -4.88
C ALA A 145 9.31 -11.51 -6.07
N VAL A 146 8.27 -11.20 -6.83
CA VAL A 146 8.10 -11.76 -8.18
C VAL A 146 9.24 -11.21 -9.05
N ALA A 147 10.13 -12.10 -9.49
CA ALA A 147 11.17 -11.75 -10.44
C ALA A 147 10.55 -11.79 -11.85
N PHE A 148 10.72 -10.72 -12.60
CA PHE A 148 10.27 -10.66 -13.97
C PHE A 148 11.28 -9.89 -14.81
N LEU A 149 11.25 -10.08 -16.12
CA LEU A 149 12.14 -9.38 -17.04
C LEU A 149 11.98 -7.86 -16.93
N GLY A 150 13.09 -7.18 -16.64
CA GLY A 150 13.15 -5.75 -16.32
C GLY A 150 13.60 -5.47 -14.88
N LYS A 151 13.56 -6.45 -13.98
CA LYS A 151 14.17 -6.38 -12.62
C LYS A 151 15.48 -7.16 -12.49
N VAL A 152 15.78 -8.03 -13.45
CA VAL A 152 16.97 -8.89 -13.47
C VAL A 152 17.95 -8.34 -14.50
N GLY A 153 19.21 -8.19 -14.11
CA GLY A 153 20.32 -7.82 -14.99
C GLY A 153 21.37 -8.93 -15.04
N VAL A 154 22.13 -8.98 -16.12
CA VAL A 154 23.25 -9.91 -16.28
C VAL A 154 24.56 -9.13 -16.15
N GLY A 155 25.48 -9.64 -15.33
CA GLY A 155 26.84 -9.13 -15.23
C GLY A 155 27.81 -9.98 -16.04
N ILE A 156 28.87 -9.37 -16.55
CA ILE A 156 29.98 -10.07 -17.22
C ILE A 156 31.19 -10.00 -16.28
N SER A 157 31.79 -11.16 -15.97
CA SER A 157 33.04 -11.20 -15.19
C SER A 157 34.21 -10.70 -16.01
N GLU A 158 35.20 -10.09 -15.34
CA GLU A 158 36.41 -9.55 -15.97
C GLU A 158 37.17 -10.61 -16.80
N ASP A 159 37.25 -11.85 -16.31
CA ASP A 159 37.87 -12.99 -17.01
C ASP A 159 37.19 -13.36 -18.35
N ASN A 160 35.89 -13.05 -18.51
CA ASN A 160 35.13 -13.34 -19.73
C ASN A 160 35.09 -12.17 -20.71
N GLN A 161 35.44 -10.95 -20.30
CA GLN A 161 35.53 -9.79 -21.21
C GLN A 161 36.59 -9.97 -22.30
N LEU A 162 37.65 -10.73 -22.02
CA LEU A 162 38.78 -10.98 -22.93
C LEU A 162 38.52 -12.08 -23.97
N LYS A 163 37.41 -12.83 -23.90
CA LYS A 163 37.13 -13.98 -24.79
C LYS A 163 36.01 -13.75 -25.81
N MET A 164 35.31 -12.61 -25.77
CA MET A 164 34.17 -12.37 -26.65
C MET A 164 34.59 -11.88 -28.04
N VAL A 165 34.76 -12.83 -28.95
CA VAL A 165 34.65 -12.61 -30.41
C VAL A 165 33.20 -12.23 -30.69
N TYR A 166 32.97 -11.00 -31.18
CA TYR A 166 31.66 -10.59 -31.69
C TYR A 166 31.41 -11.34 -33.02
N PRO A 167 30.42 -12.24 -33.13
CA PRO A 167 29.96 -12.64 -34.44
C PRO A 167 29.32 -11.42 -35.08
N LYS A 168 29.96 -10.89 -36.13
CA LYS A 168 29.27 -10.04 -37.10
C LYS A 168 28.04 -10.82 -37.54
N THR A 169 26.86 -10.31 -37.24
CA THR A 169 25.65 -10.71 -37.96
C THR A 169 25.53 -9.73 -39.12
N ASP A 170 25.87 -10.25 -40.30
CA ASP A 170 25.65 -9.59 -41.58
C ASP A 170 24.14 -9.57 -41.90
N GLY A 171 23.66 -8.47 -42.49
CA GLY A 171 22.47 -8.43 -43.37
C GLY A 171 21.14 -8.12 -42.72
#